data_AF-A0A259EK09-F1
#
_entry.id   AF-A0A259EK09-F1
#
_cell.length_a   1.000
_cell.length_b   1.000
_cell.length_c   1.000
_cell.angle_alpha   90.00
_cell.angle_beta   90.00
_cell.angle_gamma   90.00
#
_symmetry.space_group_name_H-M   'P 1'
#
loop_
_entity.id
_entity.type
_entity.pdbx_description
1 polymer ?
#
loop_
_entity_poly.entity_id
_entity_poly.type
_entity_poly.pdbx_seq_one_letter_code
_entity_poly.pdbx_strand_id
1 'polypeptide(L)' 'MIKILLLIVIGFVVWGLIRAYQRSLSDSSAASSQKAVETMVKCAHCAVNLPRSEAIYSGGEFYCTPEHQKLGKS' A
#
# COMPACT_ATOMS: atom_id res chain seq x y z
N MET A 1 0.93 -47.06 -1.58
CA MET A 1 1.96 -46.06 -1.87
C MET A 1 1.55 -45.08 -2.99
N ILE A 2 1.10 -45.55 -4.17
CA ILE A 2 0.64 -44.69 -5.30
C ILE A 2 -0.51 -43.73 -4.96
N LYS A 3 -1.41 -44.12 -4.04
CA LYS A 3 -2.57 -43.31 -3.62
C LYS A 3 -2.15 -41.99 -2.97
N ILE A 4 -1.05 -41.98 -2.22
CA ILE A 4 -0.54 -40.78 -1.54
C ILE A 4 0.08 -39.83 -2.56
N LEU A 5 0.81 -40.37 -3.54
CA LEU A 5 1.36 -39.59 -4.65
C LEU A 5 0.25 -38.90 -5.46
N LEU A 6 -0.85 -39.61 -5.74
CA LEU A 6 -2.00 -39.02 -6.42
C LEU A 6 -2.62 -37.86 -5.63
N LEU A 7 -2.77 -37.98 -4.31
CA LEU A 7 -3.32 -36.88 -3.50
C LEU A 7 -2.39 -35.66 -3.46
N ILE A 8 -1.08 -35.87 -3.41
CA ILE A 8 -0.09 -34.77 -3.44
C ILE A 8 -0.13 -34.05 -4.79
N VAL A 9 -0.20 -34.80 -5.89
CA VAL A 9 -0.28 -34.22 -7.25
C VAL A 9 -1.57 -33.42 -7.41
N ILE A 10 -2.71 -33.97 -6.98
CA ILE A 10 -4.00 -33.27 -7.02
C ILE A 10 -3.94 -31.99 -6.16
N GLY A 11 -3.36 -32.07 -4.96
CA GLY A 11 -3.16 -30.90 -4.09
C GLY A 11 -2.30 -29.81 -4.75
N PHE A 12 -1.19 -30.18 -5.39
CA PHE A 12 -0.33 -29.24 -6.11
C PHE A 12 -1.03 -28.61 -7.33
N VAL A 13 -1.81 -29.38 -8.07
CA VAL A 13 -2.58 -28.88 -9.23
C VAL A 13 -3.64 -27.89 -8.76
N VAL A 14 -4.42 -28.23 -7.73
CA VAL A 14 -5.44 -27.34 -7.16
C VAL A 14 -4.79 -26.07 -6.59
N TRP A 15 -3.69 -26.21 -5.85
CA TRP A 15 -2.95 -25.06 -5.31
C TRP A 15 -2.39 -24.16 -6.41
N GLY A 16 -1.83 -24.75 -7.48
CA GLY A 16 -1.33 -24.02 -8.64
C GLY A 16 -2.42 -23.24 -9.39
N LEU A 17 -3.58 -23.87 -9.60
CA LEU A 17 -4.74 -23.23 -10.23
C LEU A 17 -5.29 -22.08 -9.37
N ILE A 18 -5.42 -22.27 -8.06
CA ILE A 18 -5.84 -21.22 -7.13
C ILE A 18 -4.86 -20.05 -7.16
N ARG A 19 -3.55 -20.33 -7.12
CA ARG A 19 -2.51 -19.28 -7.14
C ARG A 19 -2.47 -18.51 -8.46
N ALA A 20 -2.70 -19.18 -9.59
CA ALA A 20 -2.81 -18.54 -10.90
C ALA A 20 -4.06 -17.63 -10.97
N TYR A 21 -5.20 -18.08 -10.44
CA TYR A 21 -6.44 -17.31 -10.40
C TYR A 21 -6.34 -16.10 -9.44
N GLN A 22 -5.70 -16.26 -8.28
CA GLN A 22 -5.42 -15.13 -7.37
C GLN A 22 -4.49 -14.10 -8.02
N ARG A 23 -3.50 -14.53 -8.82
CA ARG A 23 -2.64 -13.63 -9.58
C ARG A 23 -3.41 -12.81 -10.61
N SER A 24 -4.35 -13.41 -11.35
CA SER A 24 -5.18 -12.66 -12.30
C SER A 24 -6.15 -11.68 -11.62
N LEU A 25 -6.63 -12.00 -10.42
CA LEU A 25 -7.42 -11.06 -9.60
C LEU A 25 -6.56 -9.94 -8.98
N SER A 26 -5.27 -10.19 -8.78
CA SER A 26 -4.31 -9.22 -8.27
C SER A 26 -3.89 -8.19 -9.32
N ASP A 27 -3.96 -8.51 -10.61
CA ASP A 27 -3.69 -7.56 -11.71
C ASP A 27 -4.73 -6.42 -11.73
N SER A 28 -6.01 -6.72 -11.45
CA SER A 28 -7.05 -5.70 -11.30
C SER A 28 -7.07 -5.03 -9.92
N SER A 29 -6.34 -5.58 -8.94
CA SER A 29 -6.27 -5.06 -7.56
C SER A 29 -4.98 -4.28 -7.27
N ALA A 30 -4.04 -4.23 -8.21
CA ALA A 30 -2.90 -3.31 -8.15
C ALA A 30 -3.33 -1.83 -8.16
N ALA A 31 -4.59 -1.54 -8.50
CA ALA A 31 -5.16 -0.19 -8.41
C ALA A 31 -5.90 0.10 -7.09
N SER A 32 -6.17 -0.88 -6.21
CA SER A 32 -7.08 -0.64 -5.07
C SER A 32 -6.74 -1.36 -3.75
N SER A 33 -5.80 -2.31 -3.72
CA SER A 33 -5.39 -2.99 -2.47
C SER A 33 -3.97 -2.64 -2.01
N GLN A 34 -3.42 -1.55 -2.55
CA GLN A 34 -2.49 -0.74 -1.79
C GLN A 34 -3.37 0.36 -1.17
N LYS A 35 -3.83 0.20 0.08
CA LYS A 35 -3.19 0.99 1.15
C LYS A 35 -1.71 1.14 0.82
N ALA A 36 -1.40 2.04 -0.10
CA ALA A 36 -0.04 2.43 -0.37
C ALA A 36 0.48 2.80 1.01
N VAL A 37 1.60 2.20 1.41
CA VAL A 37 2.34 2.72 2.53
C VAL A 37 2.83 4.08 2.05
N GLU A 38 1.97 5.08 2.20
CA GLU A 38 2.25 6.44 1.78
C GLU A 38 3.40 6.93 2.66
N THR A 39 4.35 7.61 2.03
CA THR A 39 5.44 8.22 2.77
C THR A 39 4.83 9.18 3.78
N MET A 40 4.95 8.89 5.07
CA MET A 40 4.52 9.83 6.10
C MET A 40 5.52 10.98 6.14
N VAL A 41 5.01 12.19 6.05
CA VAL A 41 5.78 13.43 6.14
C VAL A 41 5.36 14.18 7.39
N LYS A 42 6.30 14.94 7.95
CA LYS A 42 6.06 15.72 9.17
C LYS A 42 5.70 17.15 8.80
N CYS A 43 4.63 17.68 9.39
CA CYS A 43 4.29 19.09 9.27
C CYS A 43 5.37 19.96 9.92
N ALA A 44 5.86 20.98 9.21
CA ALA A 44 6.91 21.89 9.69
C ALA A 44 6.44 22.83 10.81
N HIS A 45 5.12 23.03 10.98
CA HIS A 45 4.57 23.92 12.00
C HIS A 45 4.19 23.19 13.29
N CYS A 46 3.38 22.13 13.20
CA CYS A 46 2.83 21.41 14.36
C CYS A 46 3.45 20.01 14.60
N ALA A 47 4.42 19.59 13.78
CA ALA A 47 5.09 18.30 13.88
C ALA A 47 4.18 17.05 13.77
N VAL A 48 2.94 17.20 13.33
CA VAL A 48 2.05 16.05 13.08
C VAL A 48 2.57 15.24 11.89
N ASN A 49 2.51 13.91 12.01
CA ASN A 49 2.81 13.00 10.90
C ASN A 49 1.53 12.75 10.11
N LEU A 50 1.61 12.94 8.80
CA LEU A 50 0.47 12.76 7.91
C LEU A 50 0.94 12.16 6.57
N PRO A 51 0.07 11.47 5.82
CA PRO A 51 0.47 10.88 4.54
C PRO A 51 0.84 11.95 3.51
N ARG A 52 1.86 11.70 2.69
CA ARG A 52 2.35 12.67 1.67
C ARG A 52 1.24 13.19 0.74
N SER A 53 0.21 12.40 0.44
CA SER A 53 -0.91 12.78 -0.43
C SER A 53 -1.79 13.88 0.17
N GLU A 54 -1.94 13.90 1.50
CA GLU A 54 -2.71 14.92 2.22
C GLU A 54 -1.86 16.14 2.58
N ALA A 55 -0.55 16.10 2.35
CA ALA A 55 0.38 17.14 2.80
C ALA A 55 0.50 18.25 1.76
N ILE A 56 0.44 19.49 2.21
CA ILE A 56 0.65 20.67 1.38
C ILE A 56 2.16 20.93 1.31
N TYR A 57 2.74 20.79 0.13
CA TYR A 57 4.16 21.07 -0.11
C TYR A 57 4.36 22.54 -0.49
N SER A 58 5.20 23.25 0.26
CA SER A 58 5.47 24.67 0.03
C SER A 58 6.88 25.03 0.46
N GLY A 59 7.68 25.58 -0.47
CA GLY A 59 9.02 26.09 -0.15
C GLY A 59 10.02 25.04 0.36
N GLY A 60 9.82 23.75 0.07
CA GLY A 60 10.66 22.66 0.57
C GLY A 60 10.09 21.92 1.78
N GLU A 61 9.06 22.45 2.41
CA GLU A 61 8.47 21.92 3.64
C GLU A 61 7.06 21.38 3.42
N PHE A 62 6.60 20.51 4.34
CA PHE A 62 5.26 19.94 4.34
C PHE A 62 4.40 20.55 5.43
N TYR A 63 3.12 20.78 5.13
CA TYR A 63 2.13 21.34 6.06
C TYR A 63 0.84 20.52 6.03
N CYS A 64 0.19 20.39 7.19
CA CYS A 64 -1.08 19.65 7.29
C CYS A 64 -2.30 20.46 6.84
N THR A 65 -2.24 21.78 6.91
CA THR A 65 -3.34 22.69 6.56
C THR A 65 -2.81 23.95 5.89
N PRO A 66 -3.62 24.65 5.06
CA PRO A 66 -3.21 25.89 4.41
C PRO A 66 -2.94 27.01 5.43
N GLU A 67 -3.54 26.93 6.62
CA GLU A 67 -3.24 27.84 7.72
C GLU A 67 -1.78 27.66 8.17
N HIS A 68 -1.36 26.43 8.46
CA HIS A 68 0.03 26.15 8.84
C HIS A 68 1.04 26.47 7.72
N GLN A 69 0.64 26.29 6.46
CA GLN A 69 1.44 26.76 5.33
C GLN A 69 1.70 28.27 5.39
N LYS A 70 0.68 29.07 5.73
CA LYS A 70 0.79 30.53 5.85
C LYS A 70 1.57 30.96 7.08
N LEU A 71 1.43 30.27 8.21
CA LEU A 71 2.21 30.54 9.41
C LEU A 71 3.69 30.18 9.23
N GLY A 72 4.01 29.25 8.32
CA GLY A 72 5.37 28.81 8.06
C GLY A 72 5.84 27.76 9.07
N LYS A 73 7.16 27.52 9.13
CA LYS A 73 7.75 26.64 10.15
C LYS A 73 7.71 27.32 11.52
N SER A 74 7.48 26.56 12.58
CA SER A 74 7.65 27.05 13.96
C SER A 74 9.13 27.16 14.35
#